data_AF-A0A5E4HQJ2-F1
#
_entry.id   AF-A0A5E4HQJ2-F1
#
_cell.length_a   1.000
_cell.length_b   1.000
_cell.length_c   1.000
_cell.angle_alpha   90.00
_cell.angle_beta   90.00
_cell.angle_gamma   90.00
#
_symmetry.space_group_name_H-M   'P 1'
#
loop_
_entity.id
_entity.type
_entity.pdbx_description
1 polymer ?
#
loop_
_entity_poly.entity_id
_entity_poly.type
_entity_poly.pdbx_seq_one_letter_code
_entity_poly.pdbx_strand_id
1 'polypeptide(L)'
;MGENSLKEVEEYLANRDKLLEVTGEKSVKAAIASAKEQKITDGYDEIIANLKKEKDARIKVIHDEAEQEKSKLDAEIDSIGATFKDVDFKLKILNAQKEIEEKTATINVDTTKFSGYNNHQIIWLPDLFRDKYLHLVLCIAENDKPKNKYSLMVYGRCAFTPLMDLQTYYSGVNVNTGGVNPNVEQKILDAPTIEELKRYAEKHRAHIYSGFLQQYRATKEEYEETISKYKLTDFEAISTIREVADKEAPIVFTIKSYKSDATVRIYNKYYYSSDVEKNVLATDFKAPDNRPAWEKIKVDGVIYNRLCRVELMVITETGNTMFGDWWSTSIEETGLHGSLAEKRLFNKENWEENLTKTEAWLKETCKERYTKINWNPPQIVWVHPELLPKLTLPPFSL
;
A
#
# COMPACT_ATOMS: atom_id res chain seq x y z
N MET A 1 97.51 -24.48 39.76
CA MET A 1 96.40 -24.26 38.81
C MET A 1 97.04 -24.04 37.47
N GLY A 2 97.02 -25.08 36.63
CA GLY A 2 97.94 -25.25 35.50
C GLY A 2 97.41 -24.62 34.22
N GLU A 3 98.33 -24.31 33.30
CA GLU A 3 98.12 -23.66 32.00
C GLU A 3 96.93 -24.18 31.19
N ASN A 4 96.50 -25.44 31.38
CA ASN A 4 95.30 -25.98 30.74
C ASN A 4 94.00 -25.26 31.13
N SER A 5 93.84 -24.81 32.38
CA SER A 5 92.62 -24.08 32.78
C SER A 5 92.58 -22.65 32.23
N LEU A 6 93.74 -22.07 31.90
CA LEU A 6 93.83 -20.74 31.29
C LEU A 6 93.43 -20.80 29.81
N LYS A 7 93.89 -21.85 29.11
CA LYS A 7 93.59 -22.09 27.70
C LYS A 7 92.10 -22.37 27.45
N GLU A 8 91.46 -23.12 28.35
CA GLU A 8 90.00 -23.36 28.30
C GLU A 8 89.19 -22.09 28.54
N VAL A 9 89.66 -21.18 29.40
CA VAL A 9 89.00 -19.88 29.64
C VAL A 9 89.17 -18.95 28.44
N GLU A 10 90.34 -18.91 27.81
CA GLU A 10 90.58 -18.14 26.58
C GLU A 10 89.72 -18.63 25.42
N GLU A 11 89.61 -19.95 25.25
CA GLU A 11 88.78 -20.57 24.22
C GLU A 11 87.28 -20.35 24.46
N TYR A 12 86.84 -20.38 25.73
CA TYR A 12 85.47 -20.02 26.11
C TYR A 12 85.15 -18.54 25.80
N LEU A 13 86.06 -17.61 26.13
CA LEU A 13 85.87 -16.19 25.84
C LEU A 13 85.84 -15.92 24.32
N ALA A 14 86.74 -16.53 23.55
CA ALA A 14 86.75 -16.42 22.10
C ALA A 14 85.47 -17.00 21.46
N ASN A 15 84.97 -18.14 21.95
CA ASN A 15 83.73 -18.73 21.46
C ASN A 15 82.49 -17.92 21.87
N ARG A 16 82.48 -17.34 23.08
CA ARG A 16 81.41 -16.42 23.52
C ARG A 16 81.37 -15.18 22.64
N ASP A 17 82.51 -14.57 22.37
CA ASP A 17 82.61 -13.36 21.56
C ASP A 17 82.21 -13.64 20.10
N LYS A 18 82.63 -14.79 19.54
CA LYS A 18 82.18 -15.26 18.23
C LYS A 18 80.67 -15.57 18.19
N LEU A 19 80.12 -16.15 19.25
CA LEU A 19 78.69 -16.41 19.36
C LEU A 19 77.88 -15.10 19.42
N LEU A 20 78.36 -14.10 20.16
CA LEU A 20 77.77 -12.75 20.21
C LEU A 20 77.83 -12.06 18.85
N GLU A 21 78.93 -12.19 18.11
CA GLU A 21 79.07 -11.67 16.75
C GLU A 21 78.08 -12.34 15.78
N VAL A 22 78.02 -13.68 15.76
CA VAL A 22 77.13 -14.44 14.87
C VAL A 22 75.65 -14.22 15.22
N THR A 23 75.30 -14.10 16.50
CA THR A 23 73.93 -13.76 16.93
C THR A 23 73.58 -12.31 16.58
N GLY A 24 74.53 -11.38 16.71
CA GLY A 24 74.40 -10.01 16.22
C GLY A 24 74.13 -9.95 14.71
N GLU A 25 74.94 -10.64 13.90
CA GLU A 25 74.75 -10.72 12.44
C GLU A 25 73.40 -11.35 12.07
N LYS A 26 73.00 -12.43 12.75
CA LYS A 26 71.70 -13.09 12.52
C LYS A 26 70.54 -12.15 12.82
N SER A 27 70.63 -11.40 13.92
CA SER A 27 69.63 -10.39 14.30
C SER A 27 69.51 -9.29 13.25
N VAL A 28 70.63 -8.75 12.77
CA VAL A 28 70.66 -7.73 11.71
C VAL A 28 70.08 -8.26 10.40
N LYS A 29 70.45 -9.47 9.98
CA LYS A 29 69.90 -10.10 8.77
C LYS A 29 68.38 -10.33 8.88
N ALA A 30 67.89 -10.76 10.04
CA ALA A 30 66.46 -10.91 10.30
C ALA A 30 65.71 -9.57 10.27
N ALA A 31 66.28 -8.52 10.88
CA ALA A 31 65.71 -7.17 10.84
C ALA A 31 65.66 -6.61 9.41
N ILE A 32 66.71 -6.82 8.61
CA ILE A 32 66.71 -6.42 7.19
C ILE A 32 65.66 -7.19 6.38
N ALA A 33 65.52 -8.49 6.61
CA ALA A 33 64.50 -9.30 5.93
C ALA A 33 63.08 -8.84 6.30
N SER A 34 62.82 -8.64 7.59
CA SER A 34 61.53 -8.13 8.08
C SER A 34 61.21 -6.73 7.56
N ALA A 35 62.20 -5.83 7.48
CA ALA A 35 62.02 -4.50 6.90
C ALA A 35 61.71 -4.56 5.39
N LYS A 36 62.32 -5.50 4.66
CA LYS A 36 62.01 -5.74 3.23
C LYS A 36 60.60 -6.28 3.05
N GLU A 37 60.20 -7.23 3.88
CA GLU A 37 58.85 -7.81 3.89
C GLU A 37 57.81 -6.73 4.17
N GLN A 38 58.01 -5.92 5.23
CA GLN A 38 57.11 -4.81 5.56
C GLN A 38 56.96 -3.82 4.40
N LYS A 39 58.07 -3.45 3.74
CA LYS A 39 58.03 -2.54 2.59
C LYS A 39 57.25 -3.12 1.41
N ILE A 40 57.30 -4.43 1.20
CA ILE A 40 56.50 -5.12 0.17
C ILE A 40 55.02 -5.10 0.56
N THR A 41 54.71 -5.42 1.82
CA THR A 41 53.34 -5.39 2.35
C THR A 41 52.71 -4.00 2.24
N ASP A 42 53.42 -2.96 2.70
CA ASP A 42 52.95 -1.56 2.61
C ASP A 42 52.65 -1.16 1.16
N GLY A 43 53.50 -1.58 0.22
CA GLY A 43 53.30 -1.33 -1.21
C GLY A 43 52.07 -2.02 -1.79
N TYR A 44 51.78 -3.27 -1.37
CA TYR A 44 50.57 -3.97 -1.79
C TYR A 44 49.31 -3.37 -1.14
N ASP A 45 49.38 -2.96 0.12
CA ASP A 45 48.26 -2.32 0.82
C ASP A 45 47.85 -1.01 0.14
N GLU A 46 48.82 -0.21 -0.32
CA GLU A 46 48.57 1.00 -1.10
C GLU A 46 47.87 0.68 -2.44
N ILE A 47 48.34 -0.35 -3.16
CA ILE A 47 47.71 -0.79 -4.42
C ILE A 47 46.27 -1.26 -4.16
N ILE A 48 46.04 -2.07 -3.13
CA ILE A 48 44.71 -2.56 -2.75
C ILE A 48 43.79 -1.39 -2.39
N ALA A 49 44.28 -0.40 -1.64
CA ALA A 49 43.51 0.78 -1.28
C ALA A 49 43.11 1.60 -2.51
N ASN A 50 44.04 1.79 -3.46
CA ASN A 50 43.77 2.49 -4.72
C ASN A 50 42.74 1.74 -5.58
N LEU A 51 42.87 0.41 -5.71
CA LEU A 51 41.91 -0.41 -6.45
C LEU A 51 40.52 -0.41 -5.81
N LYS A 52 40.42 -0.42 -4.47
CA LYS A 52 39.13 -0.27 -3.77
C LYS A 52 38.50 1.08 -4.07
N LYS A 53 39.27 2.17 -3.99
CA LYS A 53 38.79 3.52 -4.32
C LYS A 53 38.31 3.62 -5.77
N GLU A 54 39.02 3.02 -6.72
CA GLU A 54 38.61 2.99 -8.13
C GLU A 54 37.33 2.18 -8.33
N LYS A 55 37.22 1.01 -7.70
CA LYS A 55 36.01 0.18 -7.72
C LYS A 55 34.81 0.96 -7.20
N ASP A 56 34.94 1.61 -6.03
CA ASP A 56 33.84 2.35 -5.41
C ASP A 56 33.43 3.56 -6.26
N ALA A 57 34.40 4.25 -6.88
CA ALA A 57 34.12 5.33 -7.83
C ALA A 57 33.34 4.83 -9.05
N ARG A 58 33.70 3.68 -9.62
CA ARG A 58 32.98 3.07 -10.75
C ARG A 58 31.57 2.61 -10.37
N ILE A 59 31.41 1.98 -9.20
CA ILE A 59 30.10 1.59 -8.68
C ILE A 59 29.20 2.81 -8.51
N LYS A 60 29.75 3.90 -7.95
CA LYS A 60 29.01 5.15 -7.79
C LYS A 60 28.52 5.71 -9.12
N VAL A 61 29.37 5.74 -10.15
CA VAL A 61 28.97 6.20 -11.50
C VAL A 61 27.81 5.35 -12.04
N ILE A 62 27.90 4.02 -11.96
CA ILE A 62 26.84 3.12 -12.41
C ILE A 62 25.53 3.35 -11.63
N HIS A 63 25.63 3.55 -10.32
CA HIS A 63 24.46 3.81 -9.47
C HIS A 63 23.81 5.16 -9.82
N ASP A 64 24.61 6.22 -9.99
CA ASP A 64 24.12 7.54 -10.35
C ASP A 64 23.46 7.53 -11.74
N GLU A 65 24.02 6.80 -12.71
CA GLU A 65 23.42 6.58 -14.04
C GLU A 65 22.09 5.83 -13.97
N ALA A 66 22.03 4.75 -13.17
CA ALA A 66 20.81 3.96 -13.00
C ALA A 66 19.68 4.76 -12.34
N GLU A 67 19.98 5.56 -11.30
CA GLU A 67 18.99 6.39 -10.62
C GLU A 67 18.50 7.55 -11.52
N GLN A 68 19.39 8.11 -12.34
CA GLN A 68 19.01 9.11 -13.33
C GLN A 68 18.05 8.51 -14.37
N GLU A 69 18.34 7.32 -14.89
CA GLU A 69 17.49 6.66 -15.88
C GLU A 69 16.14 6.25 -15.30
N LYS A 70 16.13 5.71 -14.08
CA LYS A 70 14.89 5.43 -13.33
C LYS A 70 14.05 6.69 -13.16
N SER A 71 14.66 7.81 -12.77
CA SER A 71 13.95 9.09 -12.60
C SER A 71 13.31 9.58 -13.91
N LYS A 72 13.97 9.37 -15.07
CA LYS A 72 13.38 9.70 -16.38
C LYS A 72 12.17 8.80 -16.69
N LEU A 73 12.30 7.50 -16.46
CA LEU A 73 11.22 6.54 -16.69
C LEU A 73 10.03 6.82 -15.77
N ASP A 74 10.25 7.14 -14.50
CA ASP A 74 9.19 7.52 -13.56
C ASP A 74 8.47 8.79 -14.04
N ALA A 75 9.20 9.79 -14.51
CA ALA A 75 8.60 11.01 -15.08
C ALA A 75 7.79 10.73 -16.36
N GLU A 76 8.26 9.84 -17.22
CA GLU A 76 7.54 9.41 -18.43
C GLU A 76 6.26 8.62 -18.07
N ILE A 77 6.35 7.70 -17.10
CA ILE A 77 5.21 6.96 -16.56
C ILE A 77 4.17 7.92 -15.97
N ASP A 78 4.60 8.93 -15.20
CA ASP A 78 3.70 9.93 -14.62
C ASP A 78 3.02 10.78 -15.69
N SER A 79 3.77 11.17 -16.73
CA SER A 79 3.23 11.93 -17.87
C SER A 79 2.19 11.14 -18.65
N ILE A 80 2.49 9.88 -18.99
CA ILE A 80 1.56 8.97 -19.67
C ILE A 80 0.36 8.65 -18.76
N GLY A 81 0.62 8.38 -17.48
CA GLY A 81 -0.39 8.08 -16.48
C GLY A 81 -1.37 9.22 -16.23
N ALA A 82 -0.93 10.48 -16.33
CA ALA A 82 -1.81 11.64 -16.26
C ALA A 82 -2.85 11.64 -17.38
N THR A 83 -2.43 11.27 -18.61
CA THR A 83 -3.35 11.17 -19.76
C THR A 83 -4.40 10.08 -19.55
N PHE A 84 -4.00 8.91 -19.05
CA PHE A 84 -4.94 7.84 -18.74
C PHE A 84 -5.94 8.25 -17.66
N LYS A 85 -5.47 8.88 -16.58
CA LYS A 85 -6.33 9.38 -15.50
C LYS A 85 -7.37 10.39 -15.98
N ASP A 86 -6.95 11.32 -16.85
CA ASP A 86 -7.85 12.31 -17.46
C ASP A 86 -8.94 11.64 -18.31
N VAL A 87 -8.56 10.70 -19.18
CA VAL A 87 -9.52 9.94 -20.01
C VAL A 87 -10.47 9.11 -19.13
N ASP A 88 -9.95 8.43 -18.10
CA ASP A 88 -10.75 7.64 -17.17
C ASP A 88 -11.77 8.50 -16.42
N PHE A 89 -11.35 9.69 -16.00
CA PHE A 89 -12.22 10.61 -15.30
C PHE A 89 -13.32 11.16 -16.23
N LYS A 90 -12.99 11.48 -17.48
CA LYS A 90 -13.99 11.88 -18.50
C LYS A 90 -14.99 10.77 -18.78
N LEU A 91 -14.52 9.52 -18.94
CA LEU A 91 -15.40 8.36 -19.08
C LEU A 91 -16.29 8.18 -17.86
N LYS A 92 -15.76 8.37 -16.65
CA LYS A 92 -16.53 8.32 -15.40
C LYS A 92 -17.64 9.38 -15.39
N ILE A 93 -17.34 10.62 -15.78
CA ILE A 93 -18.33 11.70 -15.93
C ILE A 93 -19.43 11.29 -16.91
N LEU A 94 -19.05 10.88 -18.12
CA LEU A 94 -20.02 10.57 -19.18
C LEU A 94 -20.93 9.39 -18.81
N ASN A 95 -20.39 8.37 -18.15
CA ASN A 95 -21.18 7.25 -17.64
C ASN A 95 -22.11 7.65 -16.48
N ALA A 96 -21.69 8.59 -15.63
CA ALA A 96 -22.48 9.09 -14.50
C ALA A 96 -23.53 10.14 -14.90
N GLN A 97 -23.49 10.66 -16.12
CA GLN A 97 -24.32 11.80 -16.55
C GLN A 97 -25.81 11.58 -16.27
N LYS A 98 -26.36 10.43 -16.68
CA LYS A 98 -27.78 10.11 -16.49
C LYS A 98 -28.18 10.13 -15.01
N GLU A 99 -27.36 9.51 -14.15
CA GLU A 99 -27.60 9.47 -12.70
C GLU A 99 -27.55 10.87 -12.09
N ILE A 100 -26.61 11.70 -12.52
CA ILE A 100 -26.46 13.09 -12.05
C ILE A 100 -27.69 13.92 -12.45
N GLU A 101 -28.16 13.79 -13.70
CA GLU A 101 -29.36 14.49 -14.18
C GLU A 101 -30.63 14.10 -13.39
N GLU A 102 -30.81 12.81 -13.11
CA GLU A 102 -31.90 12.31 -12.26
C GLU A 102 -31.80 12.86 -10.84
N LYS A 103 -30.60 12.92 -10.25
CA LYS A 103 -30.37 13.46 -8.91
C LYS A 103 -30.59 14.97 -8.82
N THR A 104 -30.22 15.72 -9.86
CA THR A 104 -30.48 17.18 -9.95
C THR A 104 -31.96 17.50 -9.81
N ALA A 105 -32.87 16.66 -10.32
CA ALA A 105 -34.31 16.88 -10.17
C ALA A 105 -34.79 16.85 -8.70
N THR A 106 -34.03 16.22 -7.80
CA THR A 106 -34.35 16.09 -6.38
C THR A 106 -33.36 16.82 -5.46
N ILE A 107 -32.60 17.78 -6.00
CA ILE A 107 -31.51 18.44 -5.27
C ILE A 107 -31.98 19.30 -4.09
N ASN A 108 -33.24 19.72 -4.10
CA ASN A 108 -33.75 20.60 -3.06
C ASN A 108 -33.89 19.86 -1.72
N VAL A 109 -33.23 20.36 -0.68
CA VAL A 109 -33.46 19.97 0.71
C VAL A 109 -34.76 20.62 1.20
N ASP A 110 -35.78 19.80 1.40
CA ASP A 110 -37.04 20.23 2.00
C ASP A 110 -36.92 20.20 3.53
N THR A 111 -36.58 21.36 4.10
CA THR A 111 -36.35 21.53 5.54
C THR A 111 -37.59 21.29 6.40
N THR A 112 -38.79 21.31 5.80
CA THR A 112 -40.06 21.07 6.52
C THR A 112 -40.26 19.61 6.92
N LYS A 113 -39.54 18.69 6.27
CA LYS A 113 -39.59 17.24 6.56
C LYS A 113 -38.65 16.82 7.67
N PHE A 114 -37.76 17.70 8.11
CA PHE A 114 -36.81 17.40 9.17
C PHE A 114 -37.45 17.66 10.53
N SER A 115 -37.20 16.77 11.49
CA SER A 115 -37.59 16.95 12.88
C SER A 115 -36.48 16.53 13.82
N GLY A 116 -36.36 17.19 14.97
CA GLY A 116 -35.44 16.74 16.01
C GLY A 116 -35.88 15.40 16.58
N TYR A 117 -34.93 14.52 16.85
CA TYR A 117 -35.18 13.32 17.63
C TYR A 117 -35.55 13.71 19.07
N ASN A 118 -36.43 12.94 19.74
CA ASN A 118 -36.86 13.22 21.12
C ASN A 118 -37.40 14.65 21.37
N ASN A 119 -38.07 15.26 20.39
CA ASN A 119 -38.58 16.64 20.46
C ASN A 119 -37.49 17.72 20.59
N HIS A 120 -36.23 17.40 20.26
CA HIS A 120 -35.16 18.39 20.19
C HIS A 120 -35.49 19.51 19.21
N GLN A 121 -35.12 20.73 19.58
CA GLN A 121 -35.35 21.89 18.72
C GLN A 121 -34.41 21.87 17.51
N ILE A 122 -34.95 22.21 16.32
CA ILE A 122 -34.17 22.52 15.13
C ILE A 122 -34.52 23.93 14.67
N ILE A 123 -33.49 24.74 14.41
CA ILE A 123 -33.60 26.09 13.90
C ILE A 123 -32.84 26.16 12.58
N TRP A 124 -33.57 26.30 11.48
CA TRP A 124 -33.00 26.48 10.16
C TRP A 124 -32.44 27.90 10.00
N LEU A 125 -31.23 27.97 9.45
CA LEU A 125 -30.56 29.20 9.04
C LEU A 125 -30.64 29.33 7.51
N PRO A 126 -30.37 30.52 6.94
CA PRO A 126 -30.39 30.69 5.48
C PRO A 126 -29.42 29.75 4.77
N ASP A 127 -29.75 29.35 3.53
CA ASP A 127 -28.98 28.45 2.66
C ASP A 127 -27.50 28.81 2.59
N LEU A 128 -26.62 27.89 2.98
CA LEU A 128 -25.17 28.09 2.90
C LEU A 128 -24.73 28.25 1.46
N PHE A 129 -25.24 27.38 0.59
CA PHE A 129 -24.91 27.36 -0.83
C PHE A 129 -26.05 26.70 -1.62
N ARG A 130 -26.37 27.24 -2.79
CA ARG A 130 -27.38 26.66 -3.67
C ARG A 130 -27.08 26.92 -5.13
N ASP A 131 -27.10 25.86 -5.93
CA ASP A 131 -27.14 25.91 -7.38
C ASP A 131 -27.88 24.68 -7.96
N LYS A 132 -27.65 24.38 -9.24
CA LYS A 132 -28.26 23.26 -9.96
C LYS A 132 -27.86 21.88 -9.42
N TYR A 133 -26.64 21.69 -8.91
CA TYR A 133 -26.12 20.36 -8.53
C TYR A 133 -25.87 20.22 -7.03
N LEU A 134 -26.00 21.30 -6.26
CA LEU A 134 -25.77 21.31 -4.83
C LEU A 134 -26.74 22.24 -4.11
N HIS A 135 -27.35 21.74 -3.05
CA HIS A 135 -28.09 22.57 -2.09
C HIS A 135 -27.61 22.22 -0.68
N LEU A 136 -26.99 23.19 -0.01
CA LEU A 136 -26.52 23.13 1.37
C LEU A 136 -27.31 24.10 2.24
N VAL A 137 -27.86 23.59 3.34
CA VAL A 137 -28.56 24.35 4.36
C VAL A 137 -27.85 24.23 5.69
N LEU A 138 -27.94 25.28 6.49
CA LEU A 138 -27.43 25.29 7.86
C LEU A 138 -28.60 25.11 8.83
N CYS A 139 -28.38 24.34 9.89
CA CYS A 139 -29.28 24.35 11.03
C CYS A 139 -28.53 24.34 12.35
N ILE A 140 -29.21 24.84 13.37
CA ILE A 140 -28.83 24.65 14.76
C ILE A 140 -29.77 23.60 15.32
N ALA A 141 -29.23 22.50 15.80
CA ALA A 141 -29.99 21.41 16.39
C ALA A 141 -29.59 21.23 17.86
N GLU A 142 -30.58 21.00 18.72
CA GLU A 142 -30.35 20.59 20.10
C GLU A 142 -29.80 19.16 20.16
N ASN A 143 -28.87 18.93 21.08
CA ASN A 143 -28.15 17.67 21.27
C ASN A 143 -28.17 17.25 22.75
N ASP A 144 -27.74 16.02 23.03
CA ASP A 144 -27.78 15.45 24.39
C ASP A 144 -26.65 15.93 25.33
N LYS A 145 -25.83 16.92 24.92
CA LYS A 145 -24.67 17.34 25.72
C LYS A 145 -25.10 18.29 26.84
N PRO A 146 -24.58 18.10 28.07
CA PRO A 146 -25.00 18.90 29.22
C PRO A 146 -24.55 20.37 29.17
N LYS A 147 -23.38 20.66 28.57
CA LYS A 147 -22.80 22.01 28.51
C LYS A 147 -23.01 22.69 27.15
N ASN A 148 -22.77 21.98 26.06
CA ASN A 148 -22.85 22.51 24.70
C ASN A 148 -24.08 21.94 24.00
N LYS A 149 -25.26 22.33 24.50
CA LYS A 149 -26.58 21.76 24.17
C LYS A 149 -26.97 21.92 22.70
N TYR A 150 -26.31 22.78 21.94
CA TYR A 150 -26.64 23.03 20.55
C TYR A 150 -25.45 22.74 19.63
N SER A 151 -25.75 22.21 18.45
CA SER A 151 -24.78 21.96 17.38
C SER A 151 -25.17 22.74 16.14
N LEU A 152 -24.19 23.42 15.52
CA LEU A 152 -24.31 23.95 14.18
C LEU A 152 -23.97 22.84 13.17
N MET A 153 -24.89 22.60 12.26
CA MET A 153 -24.89 21.50 11.32
C MET A 153 -25.03 22.00 9.88
N VAL A 154 -24.39 21.33 8.95
CA VAL A 154 -24.64 21.45 7.51
C VAL A 154 -25.37 20.18 7.05
N TYR A 155 -26.49 20.37 6.36
CA TYR A 155 -27.19 19.32 5.63
C TYR A 155 -27.26 19.68 4.16
N GLY A 156 -27.22 18.69 3.29
CA GLY A 156 -27.28 18.96 1.87
C GLY A 156 -27.54 17.76 0.99
N ARG A 157 -27.84 18.08 -0.27
CA ARG A 157 -27.86 17.13 -1.37
C ARG A 157 -26.90 17.62 -2.46
N CYS A 158 -26.05 16.71 -2.91
CA CYS A 158 -25.13 16.88 -4.02
C CYS A 158 -25.44 15.84 -5.09
N ALA A 159 -25.58 16.26 -6.34
CA ALA A 159 -25.81 15.33 -7.46
C ALA A 159 -24.54 14.55 -7.83
N PHE A 160 -23.35 15.06 -7.49
CA PHE A 160 -22.05 14.47 -7.84
C PHE A 160 -21.58 13.34 -6.93
N THR A 161 -22.47 12.63 -6.22
CA THR A 161 -22.11 11.40 -5.50
C THR A 161 -21.33 10.36 -6.31
N PRO A 162 -21.55 10.19 -7.63
CA PRO A 162 -20.74 9.22 -8.38
C PRO A 162 -19.30 9.71 -8.61
N LEU A 163 -19.09 11.02 -8.58
CA LEU A 163 -17.82 11.67 -8.95
C LEU A 163 -16.98 12.05 -7.73
N MET A 164 -17.62 12.34 -6.60
CA MET A 164 -16.99 12.80 -5.37
C MET A 164 -17.33 11.88 -4.20
N ASP A 165 -16.34 11.67 -3.33
CA ASP A 165 -16.58 11.11 -2.01
C ASP A 165 -17.22 12.20 -1.14
N LEU A 166 -18.47 11.99 -0.74
CA LEU A 166 -19.19 12.96 0.08
C LEU A 166 -18.90 12.69 1.54
N GLN A 167 -18.52 13.74 2.28
CA GLN A 167 -18.29 13.67 3.71
C GLN A 167 -19.61 13.48 4.45
N THR A 168 -20.07 12.23 4.59
CA THR A 168 -21.12 11.84 5.53
C THR A 168 -20.45 11.39 6.82
N TYR A 169 -20.16 12.32 7.71
CA TYR A 169 -19.70 11.97 9.05
C TYR A 169 -20.92 11.80 9.95
N TYR A 170 -20.93 10.73 10.75
CA TYR A 170 -21.91 10.56 11.80
C TYR A 170 -21.91 11.81 12.68
N SER A 171 -22.96 12.62 12.56
CA SER A 171 -23.04 13.94 13.19
C SER A 171 -23.08 13.86 14.71
N GLY A 172 -23.45 12.69 15.26
CA GLY A 172 -23.74 12.51 16.68
C GLY A 172 -24.97 13.30 17.14
N VAL A 173 -25.71 13.89 16.21
CA VAL A 173 -26.93 14.67 16.48
C VAL A 173 -28.06 13.99 15.72
N ASN A 174 -28.96 13.34 16.45
CA ASN A 174 -30.06 12.61 15.86
C ASN A 174 -31.09 13.60 15.28
N VAL A 175 -30.96 13.91 13.99
CA VAL A 175 -32.00 14.61 13.23
C VAL A 175 -32.73 13.58 12.38
N ASN A 176 -34.05 13.49 12.56
CA ASN A 176 -34.88 12.70 11.66
C ASN A 176 -35.04 13.47 10.35
N THR A 177 -34.60 12.87 9.25
CA THR A 177 -34.59 13.51 7.92
C THR A 177 -35.90 13.30 7.16
N GLY A 178 -36.88 12.59 7.71
CA GLY A 178 -38.21 12.44 7.11
C GLY A 178 -38.21 11.86 5.68
N GLY A 179 -37.19 11.05 5.36
CA GLY A 179 -37.01 10.47 4.01
C GLY A 179 -36.38 11.41 2.98
N VAL A 180 -35.88 12.60 3.37
CA VAL A 180 -35.14 13.51 2.47
C VAL A 180 -33.79 12.93 2.05
N ASN A 181 -33.23 11.98 2.83
CA ASN A 181 -31.98 11.28 2.57
C ASN A 181 -30.85 12.22 2.09
N PRO A 182 -30.41 13.18 2.94
CA PRO A 182 -29.26 14.02 2.63
C PRO A 182 -28.04 13.13 2.41
N ASN A 183 -27.22 13.49 1.43
CA ASN A 183 -25.95 12.81 1.15
C ASN A 183 -24.74 13.69 1.51
N VAL A 184 -25.01 14.87 2.09
CA VAL A 184 -24.03 15.71 2.78
C VAL A 184 -24.58 15.99 4.17
N GLU A 185 -23.84 15.57 5.20
CA GLU A 185 -24.19 15.81 6.60
C GLU A 185 -22.92 15.98 7.41
N GLN A 186 -22.78 17.13 8.07
CA GLN A 186 -21.61 17.40 8.88
C GLN A 186 -21.89 18.36 10.03
N LYS A 187 -21.35 18.02 11.20
CA LYS A 187 -21.29 18.91 12.34
C LYS A 187 -20.13 19.89 12.22
N ILE A 188 -20.40 21.17 12.44
CA ILE A 188 -19.41 22.25 12.38
C ILE A 188 -18.88 22.57 13.78
N LEU A 189 -19.77 22.84 14.74
CA LEU A 189 -19.40 23.30 16.07
C LEU A 189 -20.50 22.99 17.09
N ASP A 190 -20.13 22.77 18.35
CA ASP A 190 -21.03 22.69 19.49
C ASP A 190 -20.91 23.95 20.36
N ALA A 191 -22.01 24.49 20.86
CA ALA A 191 -22.03 25.67 21.74
C ALA A 191 -23.19 25.60 22.77
N PRO A 192 -23.10 26.36 23.88
CA PRO A 192 -24.13 26.41 24.91
C PRO A 192 -25.41 27.13 24.49
N THR A 193 -25.36 28.09 23.55
CA THR A 193 -26.50 28.93 23.16
C THR A 193 -26.70 28.98 21.65
N ILE A 194 -27.95 29.22 21.22
CA ILE A 194 -28.32 29.40 19.81
C ILE A 194 -27.69 30.68 19.25
N GLU A 195 -27.65 31.75 20.05
CA GLU A 195 -27.12 33.06 19.67
C GLU A 195 -25.64 33.03 19.33
N GLU A 196 -24.84 32.25 20.08
CA GLU A 196 -23.43 32.03 19.77
C GLU A 196 -23.25 31.35 18.40
N LEU A 197 -24.03 30.31 18.12
CA LEU A 197 -23.97 29.60 16.84
C LEU A 197 -24.46 30.47 15.68
N LYS A 198 -25.50 31.30 15.87
CA LYS A 198 -25.94 32.28 14.87
C LYS A 198 -24.83 33.28 14.55
N ARG A 199 -24.20 33.86 15.58
CA ARG A 199 -23.09 34.80 15.42
C ARG A 199 -21.89 34.15 14.75
N TYR A 200 -21.58 32.90 15.10
CA TYR A 200 -20.52 32.14 14.46
C TYR A 200 -20.82 31.90 12.98
N ALA A 201 -22.02 31.41 12.67
CA ALA A 201 -22.46 31.13 11.30
C ALA A 201 -22.45 32.37 10.42
N GLU A 202 -22.85 33.53 10.95
CA GLU A 202 -22.81 34.81 10.25
C GLU A 202 -21.36 35.28 10.01
N LYS A 203 -20.53 35.28 11.07
CA LYS A 203 -19.13 35.73 10.98
C LYS A 203 -18.27 34.84 10.08
N HIS A 204 -18.51 33.53 10.06
CA HIS A 204 -17.66 32.54 9.39
C HIS A 204 -18.30 31.92 8.15
N ARG A 205 -19.44 32.44 7.67
CA ARG A 205 -20.22 31.86 6.57
C ARG A 205 -19.40 31.46 5.35
N ALA A 206 -18.49 32.33 4.91
CA ALA A 206 -17.64 32.11 3.74
C ALA A 206 -16.59 30.99 3.93
N HIS A 207 -16.25 30.68 5.18
CA HIS A 207 -15.25 29.68 5.53
C HIS A 207 -15.86 28.33 5.92
N ILE A 208 -17.13 28.32 6.36
CA ILE A 208 -17.87 27.09 6.61
C ILE A 208 -17.90 26.28 5.32
N TYR A 209 -17.37 25.07 5.37
CA TYR A 209 -17.35 24.14 4.23
C TYR A 209 -16.54 24.60 3.02
N SER A 210 -15.62 25.54 3.19
CA SER A 210 -14.79 26.08 2.09
C SER A 210 -14.00 25.01 1.33
N GLY A 211 -13.38 24.05 2.03
CA GLY A 211 -12.64 22.95 1.39
C GLY A 211 -13.53 22.03 0.54
N PHE A 212 -14.72 21.69 1.04
CA PHE A 212 -15.72 20.94 0.28
C PHE A 212 -16.21 21.72 -0.94
N LEU A 213 -16.55 23.00 -0.76
CA LEU A 213 -17.03 23.86 -1.85
C LEU A 213 -15.96 24.07 -2.93
N GLN A 214 -14.67 24.06 -2.58
CA GLN A 214 -13.58 24.10 -3.56
C GLN A 214 -13.54 22.83 -4.41
N GLN A 215 -13.58 21.65 -3.77
CA GLN A 215 -13.62 20.36 -4.48
C GLN A 215 -14.87 20.23 -5.37
N TYR A 216 -16.01 20.69 -4.86
CA TYR A 216 -17.27 20.73 -5.59
C TYR A 216 -17.17 21.60 -6.85
N ARG A 217 -16.62 22.81 -6.74
CA ARG A 217 -16.48 23.72 -7.89
C ARG A 217 -15.57 23.14 -8.97
N ALA A 218 -14.43 22.55 -8.58
CA ALA A 218 -13.55 21.88 -9.53
C ALA A 218 -14.26 20.72 -10.25
N THR A 219 -14.95 19.86 -9.50
CA THR A 219 -15.71 18.74 -10.08
C THR A 219 -16.83 19.24 -11.00
N LYS A 220 -17.52 20.32 -10.60
CA LYS A 220 -18.59 20.93 -11.40
C LYS A 220 -18.05 21.47 -12.73
N GLU A 221 -16.94 22.19 -12.68
CA GLU A 221 -16.30 22.77 -13.86
C GLU A 221 -15.88 21.66 -14.84
N GLU A 222 -15.19 20.64 -14.34
CA GLU A 222 -14.77 19.49 -15.15
C GLU A 222 -15.98 18.71 -15.71
N TYR A 223 -17.04 18.55 -14.92
CA TYR A 223 -18.28 17.91 -15.36
C TYR A 223 -18.94 18.69 -16.50
N GLU A 224 -19.19 19.99 -16.31
CA GLU A 224 -19.83 20.86 -17.30
C GLU A 224 -18.99 20.97 -18.57
N GLU A 225 -17.67 21.10 -18.44
CA GLU A 225 -16.75 21.10 -19.56
C GLU A 225 -16.82 19.77 -20.34
N THR A 226 -16.72 18.65 -19.64
CA THR A 226 -16.69 17.32 -20.27
C THR A 226 -17.97 17.01 -21.04
N ILE A 227 -19.14 17.21 -20.44
CA ILE A 227 -20.41 16.92 -21.12
C ILE A 227 -20.70 17.89 -22.28
N SER A 228 -20.09 19.08 -22.27
CA SER A 228 -20.25 20.05 -23.35
C SER A 228 -19.38 19.72 -24.58
N LYS A 229 -18.23 19.07 -24.36
CA LYS A 229 -17.22 18.80 -25.38
C LYS A 229 -17.23 17.38 -25.91
N TYR A 230 -17.65 16.42 -25.10
CA TYR A 230 -17.48 15.00 -25.38
C TYR A 230 -18.77 14.19 -25.22
N LYS A 231 -18.80 13.04 -25.90
CA LYS A 231 -19.82 12.00 -25.80
C LYS A 231 -19.14 10.65 -25.60
N LEU A 232 -19.87 9.65 -25.08
CA LEU A 232 -19.33 8.29 -24.92
C LEU A 232 -18.80 7.70 -26.23
N THR A 233 -19.43 8.03 -27.37
CA THR A 233 -19.00 7.59 -28.70
C THR A 233 -17.61 8.08 -29.09
N ASP A 234 -17.16 9.21 -28.55
CA ASP A 234 -15.83 9.76 -28.84
C ASP A 234 -14.71 8.89 -28.25
N PHE A 235 -15.05 7.99 -27.32
CA PHE A 235 -14.14 7.07 -26.64
C PHE A 235 -14.36 5.60 -27.04
N GLU A 236 -15.19 5.31 -28.04
CA GLU A 236 -15.57 3.93 -28.41
C GLU A 236 -14.37 3.05 -28.78
N ALA A 237 -13.37 3.61 -29.46
CA ALA A 237 -12.13 2.91 -29.78
C ALA A 237 -11.35 2.50 -28.52
N ILE A 238 -11.32 3.36 -27.50
CA ILE A 238 -10.63 3.09 -26.23
C ILE A 238 -11.40 2.04 -25.44
N SER A 239 -12.72 2.15 -25.37
CA SER A 239 -13.59 1.16 -24.73
C SER A 239 -13.44 -0.22 -25.39
N THR A 240 -13.38 -0.27 -26.72
CA THR A 240 -13.19 -1.52 -27.48
C THR A 240 -11.81 -2.13 -27.23
N ILE A 241 -10.74 -1.32 -27.22
CA ILE A 241 -9.39 -1.80 -26.90
C ILE A 241 -9.34 -2.36 -25.47
N ARG A 242 -10.00 -1.72 -24.50
CA ARG A 242 -10.11 -2.24 -23.12
C ARG A 242 -10.87 -3.55 -23.07
N GLU A 243 -12.02 -3.65 -23.74
CA GLU A 243 -12.80 -4.89 -23.80
C GLU A 243 -12.04 -6.05 -24.48
N VAL A 244 -11.20 -5.77 -25.47
CA VAL A 244 -10.35 -6.78 -26.13
C VAL A 244 -9.22 -7.21 -25.22
N ALA A 245 -8.55 -6.27 -24.58
CA ALA A 245 -7.44 -6.58 -23.68
C ALA A 245 -7.93 -7.33 -22.42
N ASP A 246 -9.15 -7.06 -21.95
CA ASP A 246 -9.81 -7.80 -20.86
C ASP A 246 -10.17 -9.25 -21.25
N LYS A 247 -10.48 -9.53 -22.53
CA LYS A 247 -10.83 -10.88 -23.02
C LYS A 247 -9.64 -11.83 -23.10
N GLU A 248 -8.42 -11.32 -23.17
CA GLU A 248 -7.20 -12.13 -23.29
C GLU A 248 -6.60 -12.56 -21.94
N ALA A 249 -7.21 -12.21 -20.81
CA ALA A 249 -6.73 -12.57 -19.48
C ALA A 249 -6.81 -14.09 -19.23
N PRO A 250 -5.68 -14.83 -19.18
CA PRO A 250 -5.70 -16.28 -18.95
C PRO A 250 -6.17 -16.63 -17.53
N ILE A 251 -6.92 -17.73 -17.41
CA ILE A 251 -7.16 -18.38 -16.10
C ILE A 251 -5.87 -19.01 -15.64
N VAL A 252 -5.43 -18.72 -14.42
CA VAL A 252 -4.15 -19.23 -13.93
C VAL A 252 -4.35 -20.29 -12.88
N PHE A 253 -5.31 -20.09 -11.97
CA PHE A 253 -5.72 -21.11 -11.01
C PHE A 253 -7.13 -20.86 -10.49
N THR A 254 -7.72 -21.90 -9.90
CA THR A 254 -8.97 -21.80 -9.14
C THR A 254 -8.71 -22.17 -7.68
N ILE A 255 -9.27 -21.39 -6.76
CA ILE A 255 -9.26 -21.68 -5.33
C ILE A 255 -10.60 -22.30 -4.98
N LYS A 256 -10.58 -23.49 -4.38
CA LYS A 256 -11.75 -24.08 -3.71
C LYS A 256 -11.56 -23.97 -2.21
N SER A 257 -12.47 -23.27 -1.56
CA SER A 257 -12.49 -23.13 -0.10
C SER A 257 -13.81 -23.64 0.46
N TYR A 258 -13.89 -23.84 1.77
CA TYR A 258 -15.13 -24.28 2.42
C TYR A 258 -16.27 -23.25 2.33
N LYS A 259 -15.98 -21.98 1.97
CA LYS A 259 -16.97 -20.88 1.89
C LYS A 259 -17.35 -20.52 0.46
N SER A 260 -16.39 -20.55 -0.46
CA SER A 260 -16.58 -20.13 -1.85
C SER A 260 -15.50 -20.69 -2.76
N ASP A 261 -15.86 -20.83 -4.04
CA ASP A 261 -14.94 -21.13 -5.13
C ASP A 261 -14.61 -19.83 -5.87
N ALA A 262 -13.34 -19.60 -6.16
CA ALA A 262 -12.86 -18.42 -6.86
C ALA A 262 -12.01 -18.82 -8.07
N THR A 263 -12.27 -18.21 -9.22
CA THR A 263 -11.42 -18.30 -10.41
C THR A 263 -10.49 -17.09 -10.42
N VAL A 264 -9.18 -17.34 -10.52
CA VAL A 264 -8.17 -16.29 -10.57
C VAL A 264 -7.54 -16.22 -11.96
N ARG A 265 -7.60 -15.03 -12.55
CA ARG A 265 -6.97 -14.68 -13.83
C ARG A 265 -5.77 -13.77 -13.59
N ILE A 266 -4.77 -13.81 -14.49
CA ILE A 266 -3.67 -12.83 -14.52
C ILE A 266 -3.89 -11.89 -15.68
N TYR A 267 -3.80 -10.59 -15.43
CA TYR A 267 -3.83 -9.58 -16.47
C TYR A 267 -2.97 -8.39 -16.06
N ASN A 268 -2.13 -7.90 -16.98
CA ASN A 268 -1.23 -6.77 -16.75
C ASN A 268 -0.40 -6.86 -15.45
N LYS A 269 0.11 -8.05 -15.10
CA LYS A 269 0.84 -8.35 -13.84
C LYS A 269 0.00 -8.23 -12.55
N TYR A 270 -1.32 -8.26 -12.66
CA TYR A 270 -2.25 -8.32 -11.53
C TYR A 270 -3.04 -9.61 -11.52
N TYR A 271 -3.34 -10.09 -10.32
CA TYR A 271 -4.34 -11.14 -10.12
C TYR A 271 -5.75 -10.53 -10.08
N TYR A 272 -6.71 -11.21 -10.69
CA TYR A 272 -8.12 -10.84 -10.75
C TYR A 272 -8.98 -12.03 -10.30
N SER A 273 -9.92 -11.83 -9.37
CA SER A 273 -10.76 -12.92 -8.82
C SER A 273 -12.24 -12.77 -9.17
N SER A 274 -12.90 -13.89 -9.49
CA SER A 274 -14.34 -13.95 -9.75
C SER A 274 -15.22 -13.93 -8.50
N ASP A 275 -14.64 -14.11 -7.30
CA ASP A 275 -15.41 -14.10 -6.06
C ASP A 275 -15.70 -12.64 -5.63
N VAL A 276 -16.98 -12.28 -5.66
CA VAL A 276 -17.49 -10.93 -5.37
C VAL A 276 -17.81 -10.76 -3.87
N GLU A 277 -17.97 -11.86 -3.12
CA GLU A 277 -18.47 -11.81 -1.74
C GLU A 277 -17.41 -11.42 -0.70
N LYS A 278 -16.15 -11.31 -1.10
CA LYS A 278 -15.09 -10.73 -0.26
C LYS A 278 -14.49 -9.48 -0.89
N ASN A 279 -15.25 -8.39 -0.79
CA ASN A 279 -14.73 -7.04 -0.54
C ASN A 279 -13.81 -6.95 0.71
N VAL A 280 -13.60 -8.04 1.45
CA VAL A 280 -12.89 -8.11 2.75
C VAL A 280 -11.37 -7.85 2.64
N LEU A 281 -10.77 -7.90 1.44
CA LEU A 281 -9.37 -7.49 1.27
C LEU A 281 -9.22 -6.03 0.78
N ALA A 282 -10.31 -5.38 0.35
CA ALA A 282 -10.24 -4.11 -0.38
C ALA A 282 -11.02 -2.95 0.28
N THR A 283 -11.82 -3.17 1.32
CA THR A 283 -12.69 -2.11 1.86
C THR A 283 -11.97 -1.02 2.64
N ASP A 284 -10.72 -1.23 3.10
CA ASP A 284 -9.99 -0.21 3.87
C ASP A 284 -8.58 0.11 3.31
N PHE A 285 -8.19 -0.46 2.18
CA PHE A 285 -6.83 -0.30 1.66
C PHE A 285 -6.74 0.75 0.54
N LYS A 286 -6.16 1.91 0.88
CA LYS A 286 -5.48 2.74 -0.12
C LYS A 286 -4.16 2.04 -0.44
N ALA A 287 -4.00 1.57 -1.68
CA ALA A 287 -2.68 1.16 -2.15
C ALA A 287 -1.67 2.28 -1.86
N PRO A 288 -0.40 1.98 -1.51
CA PRO A 288 0.62 2.99 -1.21
C PRO A 288 0.81 4.05 -2.31
N ASP A 289 0.35 3.76 -3.53
CA ASP A 289 0.41 4.60 -4.71
C ASP A 289 -0.90 5.34 -5.04
N ASN A 290 -1.88 5.37 -4.12
CA ASN A 290 -3.12 6.13 -4.24
C ASN A 290 -3.99 5.77 -5.47
N ARG A 291 -3.76 4.62 -6.12
CA ARG A 291 -4.59 4.15 -7.24
C ARG A 291 -5.90 3.53 -6.72
N PRO A 292 -7.05 3.78 -7.40
CA PRO A 292 -8.33 3.23 -6.96
C PRO A 292 -8.31 1.69 -6.98
N ALA A 293 -8.77 1.08 -5.88
CA ALA A 293 -8.87 -0.37 -5.67
C ALA A 293 -9.91 -1.08 -6.56
N TRP A 294 -10.34 -0.48 -7.68
CA TRP A 294 -11.55 -0.86 -8.42
C TRP A 294 -11.32 -1.11 -9.91
N GLU A 295 -10.13 -1.57 -10.30
CA GLU A 295 -9.97 -2.11 -11.66
C GLU A 295 -10.73 -3.45 -11.73
N LYS A 296 -11.65 -3.56 -12.69
CA LYS A 296 -12.42 -4.78 -12.95
C LYS A 296 -12.24 -5.15 -14.40
N ILE A 297 -12.10 -6.44 -14.67
CA ILE A 297 -12.11 -6.97 -16.04
C ILE A 297 -13.36 -7.82 -16.22
N LYS A 298 -13.95 -7.80 -17.42
CA LYS A 298 -15.08 -8.66 -17.76
C LYS A 298 -14.64 -9.69 -18.78
N VAL A 299 -14.65 -10.96 -18.38
CA VAL A 299 -14.23 -12.08 -19.23
C VAL A 299 -15.35 -13.11 -19.28
N ASP A 300 -15.78 -13.49 -20.48
CA ASP A 300 -16.83 -14.49 -20.70
C ASP A 300 -18.14 -14.17 -19.95
N GLY A 301 -18.47 -12.88 -19.79
CA GLY A 301 -19.65 -12.43 -19.05
C GLY A 301 -19.51 -12.39 -17.53
N VAL A 302 -18.37 -12.85 -16.98
CA VAL A 302 -18.04 -12.82 -15.55
C VAL A 302 -17.20 -11.58 -15.24
N ILE A 303 -17.54 -10.87 -14.16
CA ILE A 303 -16.76 -9.74 -13.66
C ILE A 303 -15.72 -10.26 -12.69
N TYR A 304 -14.45 -9.92 -12.92
CA TYR A 304 -13.37 -10.20 -12.01
C TYR A 304 -12.86 -8.90 -11.39
N ASN A 305 -12.60 -8.91 -10.09
CA ASN A 305 -12.06 -7.76 -9.36
C ASN A 305 -10.55 -7.88 -9.23
N ARG A 306 -9.81 -6.79 -9.46
CA ARG A 306 -8.37 -6.72 -9.21
C ARG A 306 -8.08 -6.99 -7.74
N LEU A 307 -7.21 -7.95 -7.48
CA LEU A 307 -6.68 -8.25 -6.16
C LEU A 307 -5.44 -7.41 -5.90
N CYS A 308 -4.28 -7.86 -6.37
CA CYS A 308 -3.01 -7.19 -6.17
C CYS A 308 -2.02 -7.54 -7.28
N ARG A 309 -0.84 -6.91 -7.25
CA ARG A 309 0.25 -7.28 -8.14
C ARG A 309 0.75 -8.68 -7.81
N VAL A 310 1.16 -9.42 -8.83
CA VAL A 310 1.62 -10.80 -8.64
C VAL A 310 2.81 -10.86 -7.67
N GLU A 311 3.70 -9.86 -7.69
CA GLU A 311 4.84 -9.78 -6.79
C GLU A 311 4.52 -9.46 -5.32
N LEU A 312 3.29 -9.06 -5.03
CA LEU A 312 2.84 -8.74 -3.67
C LEU A 312 2.05 -9.89 -3.03
N MET A 313 1.77 -10.96 -3.78
CA MET A 313 1.01 -12.08 -3.27
C MET A 313 1.94 -13.06 -2.54
N VAL A 314 1.62 -13.37 -1.29
CA VAL A 314 2.44 -14.21 -0.39
C VAL A 314 1.60 -15.29 0.28
N ILE A 315 2.29 -16.32 0.75
CA ILE A 315 1.73 -17.40 1.55
C ILE A 315 1.81 -16.99 3.01
N THR A 316 0.66 -16.96 3.69
CA THR A 316 0.58 -16.73 5.14
C THR A 316 0.11 -18.01 5.83
N GLU A 317 0.74 -18.33 6.97
CA GLU A 317 0.23 -19.36 7.88
C GLU A 317 -0.43 -18.68 9.07
N THR A 318 -1.60 -19.16 9.46
CA THR A 318 -2.28 -18.70 10.66
C THR A 318 -2.85 -19.91 11.37
N GLY A 319 -2.53 -20.03 12.65
CA GLY A 319 -3.16 -21.01 13.51
C GLY A 319 -3.09 -20.56 14.95
N ASN A 320 -3.99 -21.12 15.74
CA ASN A 320 -4.06 -20.81 17.15
C ASN A 320 -4.15 -22.12 17.89
N THR A 321 -3.01 -22.64 18.33
CA THR A 321 -2.92 -23.88 19.11
C THR A 321 -3.21 -23.68 20.59
N MET A 322 -3.29 -22.43 21.06
CA MET A 322 -3.54 -22.08 22.46
C MET A 322 -5.04 -21.99 22.82
N PHE A 323 -5.89 -21.59 21.87
CA PHE A 323 -7.33 -21.36 22.10
C PHE A 323 -8.24 -22.11 21.12
N GLY A 324 -7.67 -22.88 20.19
CA GLY A 324 -8.40 -23.74 19.27
C GLY A 324 -7.53 -24.89 18.76
N ASP A 325 -8.14 -25.88 18.14
CA ASP A 325 -7.43 -26.94 17.44
C ASP A 325 -7.60 -26.74 15.94
N TRP A 326 -7.04 -25.65 15.43
CA TRP A 326 -7.06 -25.36 14.00
C TRP A 326 -5.79 -24.66 13.53
N TRP A 327 -5.41 -24.99 12.29
CA TRP A 327 -4.32 -24.37 11.55
C TRP A 327 -4.81 -24.13 10.12
N SER A 328 -4.36 -23.05 9.48
CA SER A 328 -4.70 -22.71 8.09
C SER A 328 -3.52 -22.06 7.38
N THR A 329 -3.42 -22.30 6.08
CA THR A 329 -2.59 -21.50 5.18
C THR A 329 -3.53 -20.68 4.30
N SER A 330 -3.21 -19.40 4.11
CA SER A 330 -3.92 -18.43 3.28
C SER A 330 -2.97 -17.81 2.24
N ILE A 331 -3.57 -17.14 1.26
CA ILE A 331 -2.87 -16.30 0.29
C ILE A 331 -3.27 -14.87 0.60
N GLU A 332 -2.29 -13.99 0.79
CA GLU A 332 -2.52 -12.61 1.20
C GLU A 332 -1.65 -11.65 0.39
N GLU A 333 -2.07 -10.39 0.30
CA GLU A 333 -1.22 -9.32 -0.18
C GLU A 333 -0.24 -8.88 0.93
N THR A 334 1.01 -8.57 0.59
CA THR A 334 2.00 -8.02 1.52
C THR A 334 1.61 -6.61 1.97
N GLY A 335 0.68 -6.51 2.92
CA GLY A 335 0.11 -5.22 3.32
C GLY A 335 -0.06 -4.97 4.81
N LEU A 336 0.01 -5.98 5.69
CA LEU A 336 -0.45 -5.76 7.08
C LEU A 336 0.60 -5.94 8.18
N HIS A 337 1.30 -7.06 8.31
CA HIS A 337 2.28 -7.21 9.41
C HIS A 337 3.41 -8.16 9.02
N GLY A 338 4.66 -7.73 9.20
CA GLY A 338 5.88 -8.56 9.03
C GLY A 338 6.82 -8.07 7.92
N SER A 339 8.13 -8.19 8.15
CA SER A 339 9.15 -7.89 7.14
C SER A 339 9.02 -8.86 5.94
N LEU A 340 9.23 -8.35 4.73
CA LEU A 340 9.27 -9.15 3.49
C LEU A 340 10.28 -10.31 3.56
N ALA A 341 11.28 -10.22 4.44
CA ALA A 341 12.34 -11.20 4.60
C ALA A 341 11.85 -12.60 5.06
N GLU A 342 10.67 -12.70 5.69
CA GLU A 342 10.14 -13.98 6.19
C GLU A 342 8.97 -14.54 5.36
N LYS A 343 8.43 -13.78 4.40
CA LYS A 343 7.23 -14.17 3.64
C LYS A 343 7.60 -14.85 2.32
N ARG A 344 7.03 -16.03 2.07
CA ARG A 344 7.22 -16.75 0.80
C ARG A 344 6.28 -16.20 -0.26
N LEU A 345 6.84 -15.80 -1.40
CA LEU A 345 6.06 -15.41 -2.58
C LEU A 345 5.12 -16.52 -3.01
N PHE A 346 3.91 -16.15 -3.41
CA PHE A 346 2.91 -17.10 -3.88
C PHE A 346 3.22 -17.53 -5.31
N ASN A 347 3.68 -18.78 -5.45
CA ASN A 347 3.78 -19.50 -6.70
C ASN A 347 3.51 -21.00 -6.42
N LYS A 348 3.40 -21.81 -7.48
CA LYS A 348 3.10 -23.25 -7.34
C LYS A 348 4.11 -24.00 -6.46
N GLU A 349 5.40 -23.82 -6.74
CA GLU A 349 6.49 -24.52 -6.04
C GLU A 349 6.48 -24.18 -4.54
N ASN A 350 6.43 -22.89 -4.20
CA ASN A 350 6.38 -22.41 -2.83
C ASN A 350 5.10 -22.84 -2.10
N TRP A 351 3.95 -22.89 -2.79
CA TRP A 351 2.68 -23.34 -2.21
C TRP A 351 2.72 -24.82 -1.85
N GLU A 352 3.15 -25.67 -2.78
CA GLU A 352 3.26 -27.12 -2.58
C GLU A 352 4.31 -27.46 -1.51
N GLU A 353 5.45 -26.76 -1.52
CA GLU A 353 6.47 -26.87 -0.48
C GLU A 353 5.91 -26.46 0.89
N ASN A 354 5.15 -25.35 0.94
CA ASN A 354 4.56 -24.89 2.19
C ASN A 354 3.57 -25.91 2.75
N LEU A 355 2.62 -26.38 1.94
CA LEU A 355 1.66 -27.41 2.36
C LEU A 355 2.37 -28.66 2.91
N THR A 356 3.41 -29.12 2.23
CA THR A 356 4.18 -30.30 2.66
C THR A 356 4.86 -30.07 4.02
N LYS A 357 5.49 -28.90 4.20
CA LYS A 357 6.15 -28.52 5.46
C LYS A 357 5.16 -28.37 6.60
N THR A 358 4.03 -27.68 6.37
CA THR A 358 2.98 -27.49 7.37
C THR A 358 2.36 -28.82 7.76
N GLU A 359 2.06 -29.70 6.79
CA GLU A 359 1.50 -31.03 7.07
C GLU A 359 2.47 -31.91 7.88
N ALA A 360 3.76 -31.90 7.55
CA ALA A 360 4.78 -32.62 8.30
C ALA A 360 4.89 -32.10 9.74
N TRP A 361 4.93 -30.78 9.91
CA TRP A 361 4.95 -30.15 11.23
C TRP A 361 3.70 -30.46 12.06
N LEU A 362 2.52 -30.41 11.45
CA LEU A 362 1.26 -30.77 12.11
C LEU A 362 1.23 -32.23 12.53
N LYS A 363 1.71 -33.14 11.68
CA LYS A 363 1.84 -34.57 12.00
C LYS A 363 2.75 -34.78 13.21
N GLU A 364 3.91 -34.11 13.25
CA GLU A 364 4.83 -34.20 14.38
C GLU A 364 4.19 -33.61 15.66
N THR A 365 3.67 -32.40 15.58
CA THR A 365 3.06 -31.68 16.70
C THR A 365 1.85 -32.42 17.27
N CYS A 366 1.06 -33.10 16.43
CA CYS A 366 -0.09 -33.88 16.89
C CYS A 366 0.28 -35.22 17.54
N LYS A 367 1.52 -35.73 17.41
CA LYS A 367 1.91 -36.99 18.08
C LYS A 367 1.83 -36.89 19.60
N GLU A 368 2.11 -35.70 20.12
CA GLU A 368 2.20 -35.44 21.56
C GLU A 368 0.92 -34.80 22.14
N ARG A 369 -0.11 -34.56 21.30
CA ARG A 369 -1.35 -33.88 21.70
C ARG A 369 -2.52 -34.86 21.82
N TYR A 370 -3.37 -34.63 22.81
CA TYR A 370 -4.62 -35.37 23.00
C TYR A 370 -5.70 -34.98 21.98
N THR A 371 -5.65 -33.77 21.43
CA THR A 371 -6.62 -33.25 20.47
C THR A 371 -5.97 -33.05 19.10
N LYS A 372 -6.70 -33.46 18.06
CA LYS A 372 -6.26 -33.35 16.67
C LYS A 372 -6.47 -31.92 16.17
N ILE A 373 -5.42 -31.31 15.63
CA ILE A 373 -5.52 -30.02 14.96
C ILE A 373 -6.27 -30.20 13.63
N ASN A 374 -7.35 -29.44 13.45
CA ASN A 374 -8.08 -29.37 12.19
C ASN A 374 -7.27 -28.59 11.16
N TRP A 375 -6.93 -29.26 10.06
CA TRP A 375 -6.16 -28.72 8.95
C TRP A 375 -7.02 -28.74 7.68
N ASN A 376 -7.33 -27.56 7.14
CA ASN A 376 -8.16 -27.43 5.94
C ASN A 376 -7.65 -26.28 5.05
N PRO A 377 -6.50 -26.45 4.41
CA PRO A 377 -5.98 -25.44 3.50
C PRO A 377 -6.90 -25.31 2.27
N PRO A 378 -6.96 -24.14 1.63
CA PRO A 378 -7.65 -23.99 0.36
C PRO A 378 -7.04 -24.93 -0.69
N GLN A 379 -7.90 -25.57 -1.48
CA GLN A 379 -7.45 -26.40 -2.59
C GLN A 379 -7.21 -25.50 -3.80
N ILE A 380 -5.98 -25.52 -4.33
CA ILE A 380 -5.61 -24.75 -5.51
C ILE A 380 -5.49 -25.71 -6.69
N VAL A 381 -6.29 -25.47 -7.72
CA VAL A 381 -6.16 -26.17 -9.01
C VAL A 381 -5.46 -25.22 -9.98
N TRP A 382 -4.22 -25.55 -10.31
CA TRP A 382 -3.42 -24.79 -11.28
C TRP A 382 -3.87 -25.13 -12.70
N VAL A 383 -4.26 -24.11 -13.46
CA VAL A 383 -4.69 -24.26 -14.87
C VAL A 383 -3.52 -24.00 -15.81
N HIS A 384 -2.76 -22.92 -15.55
CA HIS A 384 -1.60 -22.52 -16.34
C HIS A 384 -0.44 -22.09 -15.43
N PRO A 385 0.22 -23.03 -14.72
CA PRO A 385 1.30 -22.71 -13.78
C PRO A 385 2.50 -22.03 -14.44
N GLU A 386 2.70 -22.20 -15.74
CA GLU A 386 3.74 -21.55 -16.55
C GLU A 386 3.50 -20.06 -16.77
N LEU A 387 2.25 -19.59 -16.64
CA LEU A 387 1.90 -18.18 -16.74
C LEU A 387 2.10 -17.43 -15.42
N LEU A 388 2.42 -18.16 -14.34
CA LEU A 388 2.83 -17.55 -13.08
C LEU A 388 4.22 -16.93 -13.26
N PRO A 389 4.39 -15.65 -12.93
CA PRO A 389 5.70 -15.02 -12.89
C PRO A 389 6.65 -15.81 -12.00
N LYS A 390 7.75 -16.31 -12.59
CA LYS A 390 8.90 -16.83 -11.84
C LYS A 390 9.60 -15.63 -11.22
N LEU A 391 9.15 -15.23 -10.04
CA LEU A 391 9.74 -14.13 -9.31
C LEU A 391 10.99 -14.64 -8.60
N THR A 392 12.15 -14.34 -9.16
CA THR A 392 13.39 -14.34 -8.38
C THR A 392 13.32 -13.11 -7.47
N LEU A 393 13.33 -13.33 -6.15
CA LEU A 393 13.58 -12.22 -5.21
C LEU A 393 14.84 -11.50 -5.71
N PRO A 394 14.81 -10.17 -5.93
CA PRO A 394 16.05 -9.45 -6.17
C PRO A 394 16.97 -9.74 -4.99
N PRO A 395 18.28 -9.96 -5.21
CA PRO A 395 19.21 -10.22 -4.12
C PRO A 395 19.09 -9.06 -3.13
N PHE A 396 18.58 -9.36 -1.93
CA PHE A 396 18.55 -8.41 -0.84
C PHE A 396 20.01 -8.08 -0.50
N SER A 397 20.48 -6.90 -0.90
CA SER A 397 21.68 -6.31 -0.34
C SER A 397 21.34 -5.79 1.06
N LEU A 398 21.89 -6.47 2.07
CA LEU A 398 21.98 -5.96 3.45
C LEU A 398 22.81 -4.69 3.53
#